data_AF-A0A7S3LEJ5-F1
#
_entry.id   AF-A0A7S3LEJ5-F1
#
_cell.length_a   1.000
_cell.length_b   1.000
_cell.length_c   1.000
_cell.angle_alpha   90.00
_cell.angle_beta   90.00
_cell.angle_gamma   90.00
#
_symmetry.space_group_name_H-M   'P 1'
#
loop_
_entity.id
_entity.type
_entity.pdbx_description
1 polymer ?
#
loop_
_entity_poly.entity_id
_entity_poly.type
_entity_poly.pdbx_seq_one_letter_code
_entity_poly.pdbx_strand_id
1 'polypeptide(L)'
;MTLCFVPLVWAMEKEQLQKYNNLLVNLFLQTDIVFLDREIKTRKQAFGIEIYDLMEDLESNDNMAVQDKESKIRAAFDAARKDIAVIQAKKECKKEEMAVLEAESGVDSAGMNYDIPPSDGVVINNDHPSQMRA
;
A
#
# COMPACT_ATOMS: atom_id res chain seq x y z
N MET A 1 25.26 35.44 38.77
CA MET A 1 24.02 34.63 38.65
C MET A 1 23.59 34.55 37.18
N THR A 2 24.40 33.95 36.31
CA THR A 2 24.11 33.93 34.85
C THR A 2 24.50 32.62 34.16
N LEU A 3 24.99 31.61 34.89
CA LEU A 3 25.55 30.39 34.28
C LEU A 3 24.59 29.19 34.19
N CYS A 4 23.32 29.31 34.60
CA CYS A 4 22.36 28.20 34.55
C CYS A 4 21.37 28.24 33.37
N PHE A 5 21.37 29.30 32.55
CA PHE A 5 20.34 29.47 31.51
C PHE A 5 20.68 28.75 30.18
N VAL A 6 21.96 28.55 29.89
CA VAL A 6 22.43 27.95 28.62
C VAL A 6 22.05 26.46 28.49
N PRO A 7 22.16 25.60 29.53
CA PRO A 7 21.82 24.18 29.39
C PRO A 7 20.32 23.92 29.17
N LEU A 8 19.45 24.77 29.71
CA LEU A 8 18.01 24.60 29.65
C LEU A 8 17.45 24.88 28.25
N VAL A 9 17.94 25.94 27.59
CA VAL A 9 17.59 26.26 26.21
C VAL A 9 18.05 25.16 25.25
N TRP A 10 19.25 24.61 25.48
CA TRP A 10 19.80 23.53 24.67
C TRP A 10 19.07 22.20 24.85
N ALA A 11 18.56 21.90 26.05
CA ALA A 11 17.73 20.73 26.30
C ALA A 11 16.38 20.81 25.56
N MET A 12 15.76 21.98 25.56
CA MET A 12 14.47 22.22 24.88
C MET A 12 14.59 22.10 23.36
N GLU A 13 15.70 22.57 22.78
CA GLU A 13 15.97 22.45 21.34
C GLU A 13 16.21 21.00 20.91
N LYS A 14 16.88 20.19 21.73
CA LYS A 14 17.05 18.75 21.49
C LYS A 14 15.73 17.98 21.51
N GLU A 15 14.83 18.33 22.42
CA GLU A 15 13.50 17.70 22.50
C GLU A 15 12.67 17.97 21.23
N GLN A 16 12.72 19.21 20.72
CA GLN A 16 12.03 19.56 19.48
C GLN A 16 12.62 18.82 18.26
N LEU A 17 13.94 18.70 18.19
CA LEU A 17 14.61 17.94 17.13
C LEU A 17 14.21 16.46 17.15
N GLN A 18 14.11 15.87 18.34
CA GLN A 18 13.74 14.47 18.51
C GLN A 18 12.29 14.21 18.09
N LYS A 19 11.36 15.13 18.44
CA LYS A 19 9.97 15.08 17.95
C LYS A 19 9.89 15.16 16.43
N TYR A 20 10.68 16.04 15.80
CA TYR A 20 10.70 16.18 14.35
C TYR A 20 11.22 14.93 13.64
N ASN A 21 12.27 14.30 14.18
CA ASN A 21 12.79 13.04 13.66
C ASN A 21 11.76 11.91 13.76
N ASN A 22 11.08 11.78 14.90
CA ASN A 22 10.02 10.78 15.08
C ASN A 22 8.84 11.00 14.13
N LEU A 23 8.45 12.26 13.90
CA LEU A 23 7.40 12.61 12.94
C LEU A 23 7.76 12.18 11.52
N LEU A 24 9.00 12.45 11.07
CA LEU A 24 9.47 12.06 9.75
C LEU A 24 9.50 10.53 9.58
N VAL A 25 9.94 9.80 10.61
CA VAL A 25 9.96 8.33 10.57
C VAL A 25 8.53 7.77 10.52
N ASN A 26 7.60 8.30 11.30
CA ASN A 26 6.20 7.87 11.28
C ASN A 26 5.56 8.09 9.91
N LEU A 27 5.73 9.28 9.31
CA LEU A 27 5.23 9.59 7.97
C LEU A 27 5.79 8.65 6.90
N PHE A 28 7.08 8.33 6.99
CA PHE A 28 7.74 7.40 6.08
C PHE A 28 7.13 6.00 6.19
N LEU A 29 6.99 5.46 7.41
CA LEU A 29 6.38 4.16 7.66
C LEU A 29 4.92 4.12 7.21
N GLN A 30 4.17 5.20 7.38
CA GLN A 30 2.79 5.31 6.93
C GLN A 30 2.69 5.26 5.40
N THR A 31 3.58 5.98 4.72
CA THR A 31 3.66 5.96 3.26
C THR A 31 3.99 4.55 2.74
N ASP A 32 4.94 3.86 3.37
CA ASP A 32 5.29 2.48 3.04
C ASP A 32 4.10 1.52 3.21
N ILE A 33 3.33 1.65 4.30
CA ILE A 33 2.14 0.82 4.53
C ILE A 33 1.10 1.04 3.43
N VAL A 34 0.84 2.30 3.05
CA VAL A 34 -0.09 2.63 1.96
C VAL A 34 0.40 2.09 0.63
N PHE A 35 1.71 2.14 0.37
CA PHE A 35 2.31 1.58 -0.84
C PHE A 35 2.14 0.06 -0.90
N LEU A 36 2.42 -0.65 0.20
CA LEU A 36 2.21 -2.10 0.30
C LEU A 36 0.72 -2.49 0.11
N ASP A 37 -0.21 -1.66 0.59
CA ASP A 37 -1.65 -1.89 0.35
C ASP A 37 -2.05 -1.75 -1.11
N ARG A 38 -1.47 -0.79 -1.82
CA ARG A 38 -1.65 -0.66 -3.27
C ARG A 38 -1.04 -1.85 -3.99
N GLU A 39 0.15 -2.31 -3.59
CA GLU A 39 0.81 -3.47 -4.19
C GLU A 39 -0.03 -4.75 -4.04
N ILE A 40 -0.65 -4.99 -2.87
CA ILE A 40 -1.57 -6.13 -2.66
C ILE A 40 -2.75 -6.05 -3.64
N LYS A 41 -3.34 -4.87 -3.83
CA LYS A 41 -4.45 -4.68 -4.77
C LYS A 41 -4.01 -4.95 -6.20
N THR A 42 -2.86 -4.41 -6.61
CA THR A 42 -2.30 -4.65 -7.94
C THR A 42 -2.02 -6.13 -8.18
N ARG A 43 -1.46 -6.87 -7.21
CA ARG A 43 -1.25 -8.32 -7.31
C ARG A 43 -2.55 -9.10 -7.47
N LYS A 44 -3.61 -8.73 -6.73
CA LYS A 44 -4.93 -9.36 -6.86
C LYS A 44 -5.56 -9.10 -8.23
N GLN A 45 -5.39 -7.90 -8.77
CA GLN A 45 -5.86 -7.55 -10.11
C GLN A 45 -5.09 -8.32 -11.19
N ALA A 46 -3.75 -8.35 -11.11
CA ALA A 46 -2.89 -9.11 -12.01
C ALA A 46 -3.26 -10.60 -12.00
N PHE A 47 -3.43 -11.19 -10.81
CA PHE A 47 -3.90 -12.56 -10.66
C PHE A 47 -5.26 -12.80 -11.36
N GLY A 48 -6.21 -11.87 -11.25
CA GLY A 48 -7.51 -12.00 -11.92
C GLY A 48 -7.38 -12.02 -13.44
N ILE A 49 -6.50 -11.20 -14.00
CA ILE A 49 -6.20 -11.16 -15.44
C ILE A 49 -5.52 -12.46 -15.87
N GLU A 50 -4.47 -12.87 -15.15
CA GLU A 50 -3.72 -14.10 -15.44
C GLU A 50 -4.61 -15.36 -15.38
N ILE A 51 -5.54 -15.42 -14.44
CA ILE A 51 -6.49 -16.54 -14.35
C ILE A 51 -7.48 -16.53 -15.51
N TYR A 52 -7.96 -15.36 -15.94
CA TYR A 52 -8.85 -15.27 -17.09
C TYR A 52 -8.14 -15.77 -18.36
N ASP A 53 -6.94 -15.28 -18.62
CA ASP A 53 -6.13 -15.70 -19.77
C ASP A 53 -5.83 -17.20 -19.71
N LEU A 54 -5.49 -17.73 -18.52
CA LEU A 54 -5.26 -19.16 -18.32
C LEU A 54 -6.52 -19.99 -18.56
N MET A 55 -7.71 -19.52 -18.14
CA MET A 55 -8.97 -20.22 -18.38
C MET A 55 -9.32 -20.25 -19.87
N GLU A 56 -9.15 -19.14 -20.58
CA GLU A 56 -9.37 -19.04 -22.03
C GLU A 56 -8.45 -19.99 -22.81
N ASP A 57 -7.17 -20.04 -22.45
CA ASP A 57 -6.19 -20.97 -23.02
C ASP A 57 -6.55 -22.44 -22.76
N LEU A 58 -7.05 -22.75 -21.56
CA LEU A 58 -7.45 -24.11 -21.20
C LEU A 58 -8.77 -24.52 -21.85
N GLU A 59 -9.69 -23.60 -22.12
CA GLU A 59 -10.89 -23.86 -22.91
C GLU A 59 -10.56 -24.14 -24.37
N SER A 60 -9.61 -23.40 -24.95
CA SER A 60 -9.16 -23.60 -26.32
C SER A 60 -8.40 -24.92 -26.53
N ASN A 61 -7.85 -25.50 -25.46
CA ASN A 61 -7.11 -26.77 -25.49
C ASN A 61 -7.97 -27.96 -25.06
N ASP A 62 -8.68 -28.57 -26.03
CA ASP A 62 -9.52 -29.77 -25.80
C ASP A 62 -8.71 -31.06 -25.51
N ASN A 63 -7.41 -31.06 -25.80
CA ASN A 63 -6.56 -32.25 -25.61
C ASN A 63 -6.12 -32.49 -24.16
N MET A 64 -6.38 -31.56 -23.24
CA MET A 64 -6.00 -31.67 -21.84
C MET A 64 -7.13 -32.27 -20.99
N ALA A 65 -6.79 -33.20 -20.10
CA ALA A 65 -7.75 -33.72 -19.11
C ALA A 65 -8.17 -32.61 -18.14
N VAL A 66 -9.44 -32.63 -17.71
CA VAL A 66 -10.00 -31.66 -16.75
C VAL A 66 -9.16 -31.56 -15.47
N GLN A 67 -8.62 -32.69 -14.99
CA GLN A 67 -7.76 -32.73 -13.81
C GLN A 67 -6.47 -31.92 -13.99
N ASP A 68 -5.88 -31.93 -15.19
CA ASP A 68 -4.66 -31.18 -15.48
C ASP A 68 -4.95 -29.68 -15.60
N LYS A 69 -6.10 -29.32 -16.18
CA LYS A 69 -6.59 -27.94 -16.24
C LYS A 69 -6.78 -27.38 -14.83
N GLU A 70 -7.45 -28.14 -13.97
CA GLU A 70 -7.66 -27.77 -12.56
C GLU A 70 -6.34 -27.64 -11.79
N SER A 71 -5.39 -28.56 -12.01
CA SER A 71 -4.08 -28.51 -11.36
C SER A 71 -3.31 -27.22 -11.69
N LYS A 72 -3.41 -26.72 -12.93
CA LYS A 72 -2.78 -25.45 -13.34
C LYS A 72 -3.41 -24.25 -12.64
N ILE A 73 -4.74 -24.20 -12.58
CA ILE A 73 -5.47 -23.12 -11.91
C ILE A 73 -5.13 -23.09 -10.41
N ARG A 74 -5.08 -24.26 -9.75
CA ARG A 74 -4.67 -24.35 -8.33
C ARG A 74 -3.24 -23.88 -8.12
N ALA A 75 -2.31 -24.25 -9.00
CA ALA A 75 -0.93 -23.82 -8.91
C ALA A 75 -0.78 -22.28 -9.03
N ALA A 76 -1.52 -21.66 -9.96
CA ALA A 76 -1.56 -20.20 -10.11
C ALA A 76 -2.13 -19.51 -8.87
N PHE A 77 -3.21 -20.06 -8.29
CA PHE A 77 -3.79 -19.55 -7.05
C PHE A 77 -2.81 -19.65 -5.86
N ASP A 78 -2.14 -20.78 -5.68
CA ASP A 78 -1.19 -20.97 -4.59
C ASP A 78 0.02 -20.04 -4.71
N ALA A 79 0.49 -19.77 -5.94
CA ALA A 79 1.54 -18.80 -6.19
C ALA A 79 1.10 -17.38 -5.78
N ALA A 80 -0.04 -16.92 -6.27
CA ALA A 80 -0.58 -15.60 -5.93
C ALA A 80 -0.85 -15.45 -4.42
N ARG A 81 -1.32 -16.51 -3.76
CA ARG A 81 -1.54 -16.53 -2.32
C ARG A 81 -0.24 -16.37 -1.53
N LYS A 82 0.84 -17.06 -1.93
CA LYS A 82 2.16 -16.93 -1.30
C LYS A 82 2.70 -15.51 -1.45
N ASP A 83 2.56 -14.92 -2.62
CA ASP A 83 3.00 -13.55 -2.88
C ASP A 83 2.28 -12.53 -2.00
N ILE A 84 0.95 -12.64 -1.92
CA ILE A 84 0.14 -11.77 -1.05
C ILE A 84 0.56 -11.94 0.41
N ALA A 85 0.80 -13.18 0.86
CA ALA A 85 1.22 -13.44 2.23
C ALA A 85 2.56 -12.77 2.58
N VAL A 86 3.52 -12.76 1.65
CA VAL A 86 4.81 -12.06 1.85
C VAL A 86 4.60 -10.55 2.01
N ILE A 87 3.77 -9.95 1.16
CA ILE A 87 3.51 -8.50 1.21
C ILE A 87 2.72 -8.14 2.48
N GLN A 88 1.77 -8.99 2.89
CA GLN A 88 1.04 -8.83 4.15
C GLN A 88 1.97 -8.90 5.36
N ALA A 89 2.88 -9.87 5.41
CA ALA A 89 3.87 -9.96 6.49
C ALA A 89 4.75 -8.70 6.56
N LYS A 90 5.20 -8.17 5.42
CA LYS A 90 5.96 -6.90 5.37
C LYS A 90 5.14 -5.73 5.92
N LYS A 91 3.86 -5.65 5.57
CA LYS A 91 2.94 -4.63 6.07
C LYS A 91 2.76 -4.73 7.58
N GLU A 92 2.62 -5.94 8.11
CA GLU A 92 2.49 -6.19 9.54
C GLU A 92 3.76 -5.78 10.31
N CYS A 93 4.95 -6.13 9.83
CA CYS A 93 6.20 -5.68 10.44
C CYS A 93 6.30 -4.15 10.49
N LYS A 94 5.88 -3.45 9.43
CA LYS A 94 5.88 -1.98 9.37
C LYS A 94 4.86 -1.33 10.31
N LYS A 95 3.72 -1.99 10.50
CA LYS A 95 2.71 -1.57 11.49
C LYS A 95 3.19 -1.76 12.91
N GLU A 96 3.89 -2.85 13.20
CA GLU A 96 4.48 -3.09 14.52
C GLU A 96 5.57 -2.06 14.82
N GLU A 97 6.45 -1.76 13.86
CA GLU A 97 7.46 -0.71 13.98
C GLU A 97 6.82 0.66 14.30
N MET A 98 5.71 0.99 13.63
CA MET A 98 4.95 2.21 13.91
C MET A 98 4.32 2.19 15.32
N ALA A 99 3.74 1.06 15.75
CA ALA A 99 3.14 0.92 17.07
C ALA A 99 4.16 1.08 18.21
N VAL A 100 5.39 0.59 18.02
CA VAL A 100 6.49 0.80 18.98
C VAL A 100 6.85 2.27 19.08
N LEU A 101 6.99 2.98 17.95
CA LEU A 101 7.30 4.41 17.94
C LEU A 101 6.19 5.27 18.54
N GLU A 102 4.92 4.87 18.38
CA GLU A 102 3.78 5.53 19.03
C GLU A 102 3.83 5.37 20.56
N ALA A 103 4.14 4.16 21.05
CA ALA A 103 4.29 3.91 22.48
C ALA A 103 5.47 4.69 23.10
N GLU A 104 6.58 4.85 22.37
CA GLU A 104 7.76 5.59 22.85
C GLU A 104 7.60 7.12 22.80
N SER A 105 6.80 7.62 21.86
CA SER A 105 6.63 9.07 21.67
C SER A 105 5.60 9.69 22.62
N GLY A 106 4.73 8.90 23.26
CA GLY A 106 3.70 9.40 24.17
C GLY A 106 2.74 10.41 23.53
N VAL A 107 2.78 10.50 22.20
CA VAL A 107 1.87 11.34 21.41
C VAL A 107 0.67 10.46 21.12
N ASP A 108 -0.43 10.72 21.81
CA ASP A 108 -1.75 10.22 21.44
C ASP A 108 -2.09 10.77 20.04
N SER A 109 -1.59 10.11 19.01
CA SER A 109 -1.99 10.34 17.62
C SER A 109 -3.39 9.77 17.47
N ALA A 110 -4.39 10.54 17.93
CA ALA A 110 -5.77 10.34 17.56
C ALA A 110 -5.83 10.15 16.05
N GLY A 111 -6.31 8.98 15.63
CA GLY A 111 -6.23 8.49 14.26
C GLY A 111 -6.54 9.57 13.23
N MET A 112 -5.51 10.04 12.55
CA MET A 112 -5.67 10.81 11.34
C MET A 112 -6.03 9.83 10.23
N ASN A 113 -7.30 9.46 10.20
CA ASN A 113 -7.93 8.79 9.07
C ASN A 113 -7.97 9.82 7.93
N TYR A 114 -6.87 9.94 7.18
CA TYR A 114 -6.91 10.62 5.90
C TYR A 114 -7.65 9.70 4.95
N ASP A 115 -8.98 9.82 4.95
CA ASP A 115 -9.81 9.40 3.84
C ASP A 115 -9.29 10.14 2.60
N ILE A 116 -8.38 9.49 1.88
CA ILE A 116 -7.99 9.90 0.53
C ILE A 116 -9.31 9.85 -0.24
N PRO A 117 -9.86 11.00 -0.69
CA PRO A 117 -11.08 10.97 -1.49
C PRO A 117 -10.80 10.06 -2.68
N PRO A 118 -11.75 9.18 -3.05
CA PRO A 118 -11.58 8.42 -4.28
C PRO A 118 -11.23 9.41 -5.38
N SER A 119 -10.18 9.10 -6.11
CA SER A 119 -9.86 9.76 -7.37
C SER A 119 -11.09 9.60 -8.25
N ASP A 120 -12.04 10.52 -8.16
CA ASP A 120 -13.14 10.66 -9.10
C ASP A 120 -12.46 10.87 -10.44
N GLY A 121 -12.36 9.76 -11.17
CA GLY A 121 -11.88 9.73 -12.53
C GLY A 121 -12.86 10.54 -13.36
N VAL A 122 -12.61 11.83 -13.47
CA VAL A 122 -13.13 12.63 -14.56
C VAL A 122 -12.41 12.10 -15.81
N VAL A 123 -13.03 11.09 -16.41
CA VAL A 123 -12.79 10.72 -17.80
C VAL A 123 -13.23 11.92 -18.62
N ILE A 124 -12.27 12.76 -19.01
CA ILE A 124 -12.49 13.78 -20.02
C ILE A 124 -12.72 13.03 -21.34
N ASN A 125 -13.98 12.73 -21.63
CA ASN A 125 -14.40 12.36 -22.97
C ASN A 125 -14.16 13.61 -23.83
N ASN A 126 -13.10 13.58 -24.62
CA ASN A 126 -12.89 14.54 -25.71
C ASN A 126 -14.01 14.28 -26.74
N ASP A 127 -15.12 14.99 -26.59
CA ASP A 127 -16.13 15.09 -27.64
C ASP A 127 -15.50 15.78 -28.85
N HIS A 128 -15.31 14.99 -29.90
CA HIS A 128 -14.76 15.40 -31.17
C HIS A 128 -15.77 16.29 -31.92
N PRO A 129 -15.44 17.56 -32.27
CA PRO A 129 -16.36 18.41 -33.00
C PRO A 129 -16.19 18.15 -34.50
N SER A 130 -16.88 17.15 -35.01
CA SER A 130 -16.98 16.91 -36.45
C SER A 130 -18.38 16.42 -36.84
N GLN A 131 -19.40 17.15 -36.40
CA GLN A 131 -20.70 17.19 -37.09
C GLN A 131 -21.23 18.63 -37.10
N MET A 132 -20.76 19.43 -38.04
CA MET A 132 -21.53 20.56 -38.54
C MET A 132 -21.70 20.35 -40.05
N ARG A 133 -22.86 19.82 -40.40
CA ARG A 133 -23.39 19.74 -41.75
C ARG A 133 -24.58 20.69 -41.81
N ALA A 134 -24.42 21.79 -42.52
CA ALA A 134 -25.46 22.53 -43.24
C ALA A 134 -24.76 23.41 -44.26
#